data_AF-A0A375H8U1-F1
#
_entry.id   AF-A0A375H8U1-F1
#
_cell.length_a   1.000
_cell.length_b   1.000
_cell.length_c   1.000
_cell.angle_alpha   90.00
_cell.angle_beta   90.00
_cell.angle_gamma   90.00
#
_symmetry.space_group_name_H-M   'P 1'
#
loop_
_entity.id
_entity.type
_entity.pdbx_description
1 polymer ?
#
loop_
_entity_poly.entity_id
_entity_poly.type
_entity_poly.pdbx_seq_one_letter_code
_entity_poly.pdbx_strand_id
1 'polypeptide(L)'
;MATLAGSDLKPLPYESTHSLLLRLGYMNSMGPSDFRATGIYVAENRATPVVLSPSGRARLRELTNWRIDPREEWLYRQLQHAHILLPQFRFCAKCLTHGYHSYFFQLATVETCPVHGEKLWSTCPCCDAKLGPCHLTPKLFAKPYHCINCHRPLGLGVPTPSAYSALERQRTNVSGAFSAHWMWVKRVIAKRRILPELFQLDFGRPLRPQLAASQASVLCAIEPSPFMQATMPLTVLSWHLRSDGHAVAGEGGERARLTYVYRATLRLLQRWILSACRHSNAAAARGTCWTGAGRLGHGDLDCGQFSQEECAYMLLRYAVERDYQDRSIHSDVTSAMPWSGFYLAEHSLQDYPRLPLRAIFLAMYAEGYLRLQGRNTFSPSLEGVRNDAELVLCTGHAGLVRWGFVSFPHVSGMPTLPFHRVDATVDSALFQLTIPPRLIPTRNGTRREERLDQESTVVLGAGAVSGHKQHEL
;
A
#
# COMPACT_ATOMS: atom_id res chain seq x y z
N MET A 1 -1.47 24.67 -41.05
CA MET A 1 -0.73 24.73 -39.77
C MET A 1 0.64 24.13 -40.03
N ALA A 2 1.72 24.74 -39.54
CA ALA A 2 3.06 24.13 -39.65
C ALA A 2 3.06 22.79 -38.90
N THR A 3 3.59 21.74 -39.53
CA THR A 3 3.76 20.44 -38.90
C THR A 3 4.76 20.57 -37.75
N LEU A 4 4.38 20.15 -36.55
CA LEU A 4 5.28 20.18 -35.40
C LEU A 4 6.44 19.21 -35.60
N ALA A 5 7.66 19.63 -35.29
CA ALA A 5 8.83 18.78 -35.32
C ALA A 5 8.63 17.58 -34.37
N GLY A 6 8.94 16.39 -34.87
CA GLY A 6 8.78 15.13 -34.14
C GLY A 6 7.37 14.53 -34.18
N SER A 7 6.41 15.08 -34.94
CA SER A 7 5.07 14.49 -35.08
C SER A 7 5.10 13.04 -35.61
N ASP A 8 6.14 12.69 -36.36
CA ASP A 8 6.44 11.35 -36.87
C ASP A 8 6.92 10.38 -35.76
N LEU A 9 7.48 10.90 -34.66
CA LEU A 9 7.96 10.12 -33.52
C LEU A 9 6.79 9.79 -32.57
N LYS A 10 6.06 8.73 -32.91
CA LYS A 10 4.84 8.30 -32.23
C LYS A 10 5.11 7.89 -30.77
N PRO A 11 4.18 8.17 -29.84
CA PRO A 11 4.29 7.74 -28.45
C PRO A 11 4.66 6.26 -28.29
N LEU A 12 5.61 5.98 -27.41
CA LEU A 12 5.96 4.63 -27.03
C LEU A 12 4.90 4.03 -26.08
N PRO A 13 4.78 2.70 -26.01
CA PRO A 13 3.92 2.05 -25.04
C PRO A 13 4.25 2.53 -23.63
N TYR A 14 3.21 2.87 -22.86
CA TYR A 14 3.34 3.29 -21.47
C TYR A 14 4.16 4.57 -21.25
N GLU A 15 4.40 5.37 -22.30
CA GLU A 15 5.01 6.70 -22.20
C GLU A 15 4.08 7.64 -21.43
N SER A 16 4.61 8.36 -20.44
CA SER A 16 3.81 9.31 -19.67
C SER A 16 3.47 10.56 -20.47
N THR A 17 2.33 11.16 -20.18
CA THR A 17 1.96 12.48 -20.72
C THR A 17 3.04 13.52 -20.42
N HIS A 18 3.68 13.45 -19.24
CA HIS A 18 4.82 14.28 -18.89
C HIS A 18 5.97 14.16 -19.92
N SER A 19 6.35 12.92 -20.28
CA SER A 19 7.39 12.65 -21.28
C SER A 19 7.01 13.21 -22.65
N LEU A 20 5.76 13.00 -23.07
CA LEU A 20 5.25 13.46 -24.36
C LEU A 20 5.34 14.98 -24.50
N LEU A 21 4.90 15.71 -23.48
CA LEU A 21 4.90 17.17 -23.50
C LEU A 21 6.31 17.75 -23.41
N LEU A 22 7.20 17.17 -22.60
CA LEU A 22 8.60 17.59 -22.57
C LEU A 22 9.31 17.35 -23.90
N ARG A 23 9.06 16.21 -24.54
CA ARG A 23 9.64 15.86 -25.83
C ARG A 23 9.16 16.78 -26.94
N LEU A 24 7.85 17.05 -26.99
CA LEU A 24 7.27 17.98 -27.96
C LEU A 24 7.79 19.42 -27.73
N GLY A 25 7.88 19.83 -26.46
CA GLY A 25 8.42 21.12 -26.06
C GLY A 25 9.89 21.28 -26.44
N TYR A 26 10.70 20.26 -26.20
CA TYR A 26 12.11 20.23 -26.57
C TYR A 26 12.31 20.36 -28.10
N MET A 27 11.56 19.60 -28.91
CA MET A 27 11.74 19.60 -30.37
C MET A 27 11.23 20.87 -31.06
N ASN A 28 10.32 21.61 -30.44
CA ASN A 28 9.71 22.81 -31.02
C ASN A 28 10.06 24.09 -30.26
N SER A 29 10.99 24.02 -29.30
CA SER A 29 11.31 25.12 -28.38
C SER A 29 10.07 25.74 -27.70
N MET A 30 9.08 24.90 -27.37
CA MET A 30 7.82 25.34 -26.75
C MET A 30 7.90 25.29 -25.22
N GLY A 31 7.49 26.38 -24.57
CA GLY A 31 7.24 26.46 -23.15
C GLY A 31 5.76 26.33 -22.77
N PRO A 32 5.41 26.46 -21.47
CA PRO A 32 4.04 26.33 -21.00
C PRO A 32 3.04 27.31 -21.64
N SER A 33 3.47 28.53 -21.96
CA SER A 33 2.65 29.53 -22.65
C SER A 33 2.26 29.08 -24.04
N ASP A 34 3.18 28.43 -24.76
CA ASP A 34 2.95 27.94 -26.12
C ASP A 34 1.98 26.77 -26.11
N PHE A 35 2.11 25.85 -25.14
CA PHE A 35 1.11 24.79 -24.94
C PHE A 35 -0.29 25.34 -24.67
N ARG A 36 -0.42 26.37 -23.83
CA ARG A 36 -1.70 27.04 -23.61
C ARG A 36 -2.23 27.70 -24.89
N ALA A 37 -1.38 28.39 -25.65
CA ALA A 37 -1.75 29.03 -26.91
C ALA A 37 -2.20 28.01 -27.97
N THR A 38 -1.63 26.80 -27.97
CA THR A 38 -2.07 25.71 -28.84
C THR A 38 -3.38 25.06 -28.39
N GLY A 39 -3.91 25.38 -27.20
CA GLY A 39 -5.08 24.73 -26.62
C GLY A 39 -4.80 23.37 -25.95
N ILE A 40 -3.51 23.03 -25.75
CA ILE A 40 -3.11 21.84 -25.01
C ILE A 40 -3.14 22.19 -23.51
N TYR A 41 -4.28 21.93 -22.88
CA TYR A 41 -4.48 22.17 -21.45
C TYR A 41 -4.04 20.96 -20.61
N VAL A 42 -3.15 21.23 -19.66
CA VAL A 42 -2.73 20.27 -18.63
C VAL A 42 -3.60 20.50 -17.40
N ALA A 43 -4.21 19.45 -16.86
CA ALA A 43 -4.91 19.55 -15.58
C ALA A 43 -3.87 19.78 -14.47
N GLU A 44 -3.84 20.98 -13.90
CA GLU A 44 -2.97 21.30 -12.77
C GLU A 44 -3.60 20.77 -11.47
N ASN A 45 -3.31 19.51 -11.13
CA ASN A 45 -3.52 19.01 -9.79
C ASN A 45 -2.16 18.76 -9.14
N ARG A 46 -1.84 19.54 -8.09
CA ARG A 46 -0.57 19.48 -7.36
C ARG A 46 -0.31 18.12 -6.69
N ALA A 47 -1.32 17.26 -6.58
CA ALA A 47 -1.18 15.95 -5.97
C ALA A 47 -0.99 14.80 -6.97
N THR A 48 -1.27 15.01 -8.27
CA THR A 48 -1.24 13.93 -9.26
C THR A 48 -0.25 14.22 -10.38
N PRO A 49 0.33 13.17 -10.99
CA PRO A 49 1.10 13.34 -12.21
C PRO A 49 0.29 14.05 -13.30
N VAL A 50 1.01 14.64 -14.25
CA VAL A 50 0.45 15.42 -15.36
C VAL A 50 -0.46 14.55 -16.22
N VAL A 51 -1.74 14.91 -16.31
CA VAL A 51 -2.72 14.31 -17.23
C VAL A 51 -3.36 15.39 -18.08
N LEU A 52 -3.52 15.11 -19.38
CA LEU A 52 -4.20 16.01 -20.30
C LEU A 52 -5.71 15.97 -20.11
N SER A 53 -6.36 17.13 -20.18
CA SER A 53 -7.82 17.21 -20.26
C SER A 53 -8.32 16.54 -21.55
N PRO A 54 -9.61 16.13 -21.63
CA PRO A 54 -10.18 15.61 -22.87
C PRO A 54 -9.94 16.51 -24.10
N SER A 55 -10.10 17.84 -23.93
CA SER A 55 -9.82 18.83 -24.98
C SER A 55 -8.34 18.91 -25.34
N GLY A 56 -7.44 18.91 -24.33
CA GLY A 56 -5.99 18.91 -24.55
C GLY A 56 -5.51 17.67 -25.31
N ARG A 57 -6.10 16.50 -25.06
CA ARG A 57 -5.81 15.26 -25.81
C ARG A 57 -6.29 15.31 -27.25
N ALA A 58 -7.52 15.78 -27.48
CA ALA A 58 -8.05 15.94 -28.83
C ALA A 58 -7.18 16.89 -29.64
N ARG A 59 -6.76 18.01 -29.02
CA ARG A 59 -5.89 19.00 -29.64
C ARG A 59 -4.49 18.48 -29.92
N LEU A 60 -3.87 17.74 -28.99
CA LEU A 60 -2.58 17.10 -29.24
C LEU A 60 -2.67 16.12 -30.41
N ARG A 61 -3.73 15.31 -30.47
CA ARG A 61 -3.98 14.37 -31.57
C ARG A 61 -4.15 15.09 -32.90
N GLU A 62 -4.86 16.22 -32.95
CA GLU A 62 -5.01 17.02 -34.16
C GLU A 62 -3.65 17.53 -34.68
N LEU A 63 -2.81 18.02 -33.78
CA LEU A 63 -1.51 18.63 -34.12
C LEU A 63 -0.42 17.63 -34.50
N THR A 64 -0.48 16.41 -33.96
CA THR A 64 0.62 15.42 -34.05
C THR A 64 0.19 14.08 -34.65
N ASN A 65 -1.10 13.84 -34.81
CA ASN A 65 -1.69 12.52 -35.07
C ASN A 65 -1.34 11.45 -34.00
N TRP A 66 -0.86 11.88 -32.82
CA TRP A 66 -0.52 10.95 -31.75
C TRP A 66 -1.77 10.39 -31.07
N ARG A 67 -1.71 9.10 -30.75
CA ARG A 67 -2.69 8.44 -29.88
C ARG A 67 -2.06 8.26 -28.51
N ILE A 68 -2.51 9.06 -27.55
CA ILE A 68 -2.08 8.95 -26.16
C ILE A 68 -2.70 7.71 -25.55
N ASP A 69 -1.91 7.00 -24.75
CA ASP A 69 -2.35 5.79 -24.07
C ASP A 69 -3.42 6.13 -23.01
N PRO A 70 -4.69 5.70 -23.18
CA PRO A 70 -5.74 5.99 -22.19
C PRO A 70 -5.52 5.28 -20.85
N ARG A 71 -4.61 4.31 -20.80
CA ARG A 71 -4.30 3.54 -19.59
C ARG A 71 -3.62 4.38 -18.51
N GLU A 72 -2.89 5.43 -18.88
CA GLU A 72 -2.27 6.35 -17.91
C GLU A 72 -3.34 7.04 -17.05
N GLU A 73 -4.32 7.69 -17.70
CA GLU A 73 -5.41 8.36 -17.00
C GLU A 73 -6.23 7.37 -16.18
N TRP A 74 -6.53 6.19 -16.74
CA TRP A 74 -7.25 5.16 -16.00
C TRP A 74 -6.48 4.76 -14.74
N LEU A 75 -5.17 4.48 -14.85
CA LEU A 75 -4.32 4.10 -13.74
C LEU A 75 -4.32 5.19 -12.65
N TYR A 76 -4.06 6.44 -13.02
CA TYR A 76 -4.04 7.54 -12.05
C TYR A 76 -5.41 7.75 -11.42
N ARG A 77 -6.51 7.66 -12.18
CA ARG A 77 -7.86 7.78 -11.60
C ARG A 77 -8.18 6.66 -10.61
N GLN A 78 -7.74 5.42 -10.90
CA GLN A 78 -7.98 4.29 -10.00
C GLN A 78 -7.07 4.33 -8.76
N LEU A 79 -5.90 4.96 -8.84
CA LEU A 79 -4.88 4.97 -7.80
C LEU A 79 -4.65 6.34 -7.14
N GLN A 80 -5.42 7.38 -7.49
CA GLN A 80 -5.21 8.75 -7.00
C GLN A 80 -5.24 8.88 -5.46
N HIS A 81 -5.95 7.98 -4.80
CA HIS A 81 -6.05 7.91 -3.34
C HIS A 81 -5.13 6.83 -2.73
N ALA A 82 -4.45 6.04 -3.57
CA ALA A 82 -3.44 5.10 -3.13
C ALA A 82 -2.08 5.79 -3.15
N HIS A 83 -1.38 5.82 -2.02
CA HIS A 83 -0.09 6.50 -1.89
C HIS A 83 1.06 5.70 -2.49
N ILE A 84 0.75 4.68 -3.28
CA ILE A 84 1.71 4.04 -4.15
C ILE A 84 2.07 4.92 -5.35
N LEU A 85 1.30 5.97 -5.65
CA LEU A 85 1.73 7.00 -6.59
C LEU A 85 2.64 7.99 -5.87
N LEU A 86 3.94 7.85 -6.11
CA LEU A 86 4.94 8.74 -5.56
C LEU A 86 4.87 10.10 -6.26
N PRO A 87 4.88 11.22 -5.53
CA PRO A 87 4.82 12.53 -6.14
C PRO A 87 6.15 12.92 -6.80
N GLN A 88 7.26 12.45 -6.23
CA GLN A 88 8.62 12.77 -6.67
C GLN A 88 8.92 12.18 -8.06
N PHE A 89 9.49 12.99 -8.95
CA PHE A 89 9.91 12.51 -10.27
C PHE A 89 10.98 11.40 -10.13
N ARG A 90 10.66 10.23 -10.69
CA ARG A 90 11.53 9.06 -10.72
C ARG A 90 11.79 8.65 -12.15
N PHE A 91 13.03 8.29 -12.46
CA PHE A 91 13.39 8.01 -13.85
C PHE A 91 14.52 6.98 -13.95
N CYS A 92 14.59 6.34 -15.12
CA CYS A 92 15.74 5.56 -15.52
C CYS A 92 16.64 6.42 -16.42
N ALA A 93 17.92 6.54 -16.10
CA ALA A 93 18.85 7.39 -16.84
C ALA A 93 18.96 6.98 -18.32
N LYS A 94 18.98 5.67 -18.62
CA LYS A 94 18.96 5.14 -19.99
C LYS A 94 17.68 5.50 -20.73
N CYS A 95 16.50 5.24 -20.16
CA CYS A 95 15.22 5.64 -20.76
C CYS A 95 15.17 7.15 -21.04
N LEU A 96 15.60 7.96 -20.06
CA LEU A 96 15.52 9.40 -20.16
C LEU A 96 16.44 9.96 -21.25
N THR A 97 17.59 9.30 -21.50
CA THR A 97 18.50 9.62 -22.62
C THR A 97 17.82 9.46 -23.99
N HIS A 98 16.81 8.59 -24.09
CA HIS A 98 16.02 8.40 -25.29
C HIS A 98 14.81 9.35 -25.34
N GLY A 99 14.66 10.28 -24.37
CA GLY A 99 13.48 11.14 -24.27
C GLY A 99 12.21 10.38 -23.85
N TYR A 100 12.36 9.27 -23.14
CA TYR A 100 11.26 8.44 -22.66
C TYR A 100 11.20 8.40 -21.13
N HIS A 101 10.00 8.57 -20.59
CA HIS A 101 9.67 8.29 -19.21
C HIS A 101 8.33 7.54 -19.15
N SER A 102 8.27 6.44 -18.40
CA SER A 102 7.03 5.68 -18.22
C SER A 102 6.23 6.19 -17.02
N TYR A 103 4.91 6.26 -17.13
CA TYR A 103 4.06 6.60 -15.99
C TYR A 103 4.14 5.58 -14.84
N PHE A 104 4.59 4.35 -15.13
CA PHE A 104 4.85 3.33 -14.11
C PHE A 104 6.02 3.65 -13.19
N PHE A 105 6.97 4.52 -13.59
CA PHE A 105 8.08 4.90 -12.72
C PHE A 105 7.62 5.67 -11.46
N GLN A 106 6.40 6.20 -11.49
CA GLN A 106 5.79 6.85 -10.34
C GLN A 106 5.17 5.86 -9.34
N LEU A 107 5.08 4.56 -9.66
CA LEU A 107 4.62 3.56 -8.70
C LEU A 107 5.71 3.19 -7.71
N ALA A 108 5.41 3.23 -6.42
CA ALA A 108 6.29 2.83 -5.34
C ALA A 108 6.76 1.37 -5.48
N THR A 109 5.93 0.49 -6.03
CA THR A 109 6.26 -0.92 -6.29
C THR A 109 7.23 -1.15 -7.44
N VAL A 110 7.57 -0.09 -8.20
CA VAL A 110 8.52 -0.16 -9.32
C VAL A 110 9.80 0.51 -8.88
N GLU A 111 10.79 -0.27 -8.41
CA GLU A 111 12.09 0.24 -7.96
C GLU A 111 13.16 0.22 -9.03
N THR A 112 13.04 -0.73 -9.96
CA THR A 112 13.94 -0.91 -11.10
C THR A 112 13.19 -0.66 -12.40
N CYS A 113 13.91 -0.19 -13.41
CA CYS A 113 13.39 0.05 -14.74
C CYS A 113 13.05 -1.29 -15.40
N PRO A 114 11.80 -1.56 -15.81
CA PRO A 114 11.46 -2.84 -16.43
C PRO A 114 12.12 -3.06 -17.78
N VAL A 115 12.55 -1.99 -18.45
CA VAL A 115 13.20 -2.04 -19.76
C VAL A 115 14.70 -2.32 -19.63
N HIS A 116 15.37 -1.75 -18.62
CA HIS A 116 16.83 -1.76 -18.51
C HIS A 116 17.39 -2.50 -17.29
N GLY A 117 16.54 -2.88 -16.32
CA GLY A 117 16.93 -3.52 -15.06
C GLY A 117 17.63 -2.60 -14.05
N GLU A 118 17.73 -1.29 -14.32
CA GLU A 118 18.46 -0.35 -13.46
C GLU A 118 17.57 0.28 -12.40
N LYS A 119 18.14 0.57 -11.22
CA LYS A 119 17.45 1.32 -10.17
C LYS A 119 16.94 2.67 -10.70
N LEU A 120 15.70 3.01 -10.35
CA LEU A 120 15.14 4.32 -10.65
C LEU A 120 15.75 5.39 -9.74
N TRP A 121 16.14 6.50 -10.34
CA TRP A 121 16.68 7.67 -9.67
C TRP A 121 15.57 8.61 -9.24
N SER A 122 15.69 9.16 -8.03
CA SER A 122 14.82 10.22 -7.51
C SER A 122 15.60 11.47 -7.08
N THR A 123 16.92 11.41 -7.16
CA THR A 123 17.86 12.53 -7.00
C THR A 123 18.63 12.75 -8.30
N CYS A 124 19.23 13.93 -8.44
CA CYS A 124 20.11 14.22 -9.55
C CYS A 124 21.40 13.39 -9.44
N PRO A 125 21.80 12.61 -10.45
CA PRO A 125 23.03 11.80 -10.38
C PRO A 125 24.31 12.65 -10.34
N CYS A 126 24.23 13.95 -10.65
CA CYS A 126 25.39 14.84 -10.66
C CYS A 126 25.59 15.68 -9.39
N CYS A 127 24.50 16.08 -8.72
CA CYS A 127 24.57 16.97 -7.56
C CYS A 127 23.76 16.48 -6.35
N ASP A 128 23.18 15.29 -6.45
CA ASP A 128 22.32 14.63 -5.45
C ASP A 128 21.10 15.42 -4.97
N ALA A 129 20.81 16.55 -5.62
CA ALA A 129 19.64 17.32 -5.28
C ALA A 129 18.36 16.51 -5.55
N LYS A 130 17.46 16.48 -4.56
CA LYS A 130 16.15 15.82 -4.69
C LYS A 130 15.39 16.41 -5.87
N LEU A 131 14.85 15.53 -6.71
CA LEU A 131 13.99 15.96 -7.79
C LEU A 131 12.62 16.34 -7.23
N GLY A 132 12.05 17.40 -7.80
CA GLY A 132 10.72 17.86 -7.44
C GLY A 132 9.63 16.90 -7.91
N PRO A 133 8.36 17.27 -7.72
CA PRO A 133 7.26 16.44 -8.19
C PRO A 133 7.24 16.28 -9.71
N CYS A 134 6.56 15.24 -10.22
CA CYS A 134 6.34 14.98 -11.64
C CYS A 134 5.31 15.96 -12.27
N HIS A 135 5.55 17.27 -12.09
CA HIS A 135 4.75 18.35 -12.68
C HIS A 135 5.51 19.06 -13.78
N LEU A 136 4.76 19.59 -14.75
CA LEU A 136 5.31 20.48 -15.74
C LEU A 136 5.46 21.88 -15.13
N THR A 137 6.69 22.38 -15.05
CA THR A 137 6.98 23.74 -14.58
C THR A 137 7.68 24.52 -15.70
N PRO A 138 7.57 25.86 -15.73
CA PRO A 138 8.31 26.68 -16.69
C PRO A 138 9.82 26.39 -16.68
N LYS A 139 10.41 26.14 -15.49
CA LYS A 139 11.81 25.77 -15.34
C LYS A 139 12.16 24.46 -16.05
N LEU A 140 11.26 23.48 -16.04
CA LEU A 140 11.44 22.18 -16.69
C LEU A 140 11.40 22.31 -18.21
N PHE A 141 10.59 23.22 -18.76
CA PHE A 141 10.56 23.50 -20.20
C PHE A 141 11.73 24.36 -20.69
N ALA A 142 12.31 25.20 -19.82
CA ALA A 142 13.46 26.01 -20.20
C ALA A 142 14.69 25.14 -20.56
N LYS A 143 14.88 24.02 -19.85
CA LYS A 143 15.89 23.00 -20.17
C LYS A 143 15.32 21.60 -19.88
N PRO A 144 14.55 21.02 -20.82
CA PRO A 144 13.98 19.68 -20.65
C PRO A 144 15.06 18.65 -20.35
N TYR A 145 14.76 17.68 -19.49
CA TYR A 145 15.68 16.59 -19.12
C TYR A 145 16.95 17.01 -18.35
N HIS A 146 17.02 18.25 -17.86
CA HIS A 146 18.13 18.73 -17.03
C HIS A 146 17.71 18.93 -15.57
N CYS A 147 18.67 18.79 -14.66
CA CYS A 147 18.46 19.13 -13.27
C CYS A 147 18.22 20.64 -13.12
N ILE A 148 17.19 21.04 -12.38
CA ILE A 148 16.89 22.46 -12.13
C ILE A 148 17.94 23.15 -11.26
N ASN A 149 18.78 22.40 -10.53
CA ASN A 149 19.76 22.92 -9.60
C ASN A 149 21.15 23.03 -10.23
N CYS A 150 21.67 21.95 -10.84
CA CYS A 150 23.02 21.96 -11.43
C CYS A 150 23.02 22.07 -12.96
N HIS A 151 21.85 22.10 -13.60
CA HIS A 151 21.68 22.22 -15.05
C HIS A 151 22.39 21.15 -15.89
N ARG A 152 22.83 20.04 -15.29
CA ARG A 152 23.37 18.88 -16.01
C ARG A 152 22.23 17.95 -16.46
N PRO A 153 22.39 17.19 -17.56
CA PRO A 153 21.41 16.20 -17.97
C PRO A 153 21.11 15.21 -16.84
N LEU A 154 19.84 14.85 -16.68
CA LEU A 154 19.41 13.81 -15.74
C LEU A 154 19.70 12.41 -16.30
N GLY A 155 19.61 12.25 -17.63
CA GLY A 155 20.02 11.03 -18.33
C GLY A 155 21.53 10.95 -18.53
N LEU A 156 21.98 9.93 -19.26
CA LEU A 156 23.37 9.76 -19.70
C LEU A 156 23.75 10.75 -20.83
N GLY A 157 22.79 11.53 -21.33
CA GLY A 157 22.96 12.54 -22.34
C GLY A 157 21.67 13.31 -22.59
N VAL A 158 21.71 14.25 -23.54
CA VAL A 158 20.53 15.00 -23.99
C VAL A 158 19.75 14.15 -25.00
N PRO A 159 18.41 14.06 -24.90
CA PRO A 159 17.62 13.33 -25.87
C PRO A 159 17.78 13.85 -27.29
N THR A 160 17.91 12.91 -28.24
CA THR A 160 17.95 13.21 -29.67
C THR A 160 16.86 12.41 -30.41
N PRO A 161 16.35 12.89 -31.56
CA PRO A 161 15.41 12.14 -32.39
C PRO A 161 15.92 10.75 -32.78
N SER A 162 17.21 10.62 -33.08
CA SER A 162 17.86 9.35 -33.41
C SER A 162 17.90 8.39 -32.21
N ALA A 163 18.15 8.90 -31.00
CA ALA A 163 18.06 8.10 -29.78
C ALA A 163 16.61 7.63 -29.57
N TYR A 164 15.61 8.52 -29.64
CA TYR A 164 14.20 8.11 -29.51
C TYR A 164 13.83 7.02 -30.54
N SER A 165 14.21 7.20 -31.80
CA SER A 165 13.97 6.23 -32.88
C SER A 165 14.62 4.88 -32.59
N ALA A 166 15.77 4.85 -31.93
CA ALA A 166 16.41 3.61 -31.52
C ALA A 166 15.58 2.83 -30.48
N LEU A 167 14.98 3.53 -29.52
CA LEU A 167 14.05 2.92 -28.56
C LEU A 167 12.73 2.54 -29.21
N GLU A 168 12.26 3.30 -30.20
CA GLU A 168 11.06 2.97 -30.98
C GLU A 168 11.20 1.68 -31.78
N ARG A 169 12.38 1.39 -32.33
CA ARG A 169 12.66 0.07 -32.92
C ARG A 169 12.51 -1.09 -31.91
N GLN A 170 12.59 -0.81 -30.62
CA GLN A 170 12.39 -1.77 -29.53
C GLN A 170 10.97 -1.70 -28.91
N ARG A 171 9.99 -1.14 -29.63
CA ARG A 171 8.61 -0.94 -29.14
C ARG A 171 7.98 -2.20 -28.52
N THR A 172 8.18 -3.35 -29.15
CA THR A 172 7.66 -4.64 -28.65
C THR A 172 8.30 -5.02 -27.31
N ASN A 173 9.61 -4.82 -27.15
CA ASN A 173 10.32 -5.05 -25.91
C ASN A 173 9.85 -4.09 -24.80
N VAL A 174 9.70 -2.80 -25.11
CA VAL A 174 9.14 -1.82 -24.16
C VAL A 174 7.74 -2.23 -23.73
N SER A 175 6.89 -2.66 -24.67
CA SER A 175 5.54 -3.14 -24.35
C SER A 175 5.57 -4.39 -23.47
N GLY A 176 6.43 -5.36 -23.79
CA GLY A 176 6.60 -6.60 -23.04
C GLY A 176 7.04 -6.35 -21.60
N ALA A 177 8.03 -5.47 -21.40
CA ALA A 177 8.58 -5.10 -20.10
C ALA A 177 7.52 -4.57 -19.10
N PHE A 178 6.56 -3.78 -19.59
CA PHE A 178 5.50 -3.21 -18.75
C PHE A 178 4.19 -4.03 -18.74
N SER A 179 4.08 -5.09 -19.55
CA SER A 179 2.85 -5.89 -19.64
C SER A 179 2.47 -6.51 -18.29
N ALA A 180 3.44 -7.07 -17.57
CA ALA A 180 3.23 -7.66 -16.25
C ALA A 180 2.89 -6.60 -15.19
N HIS A 181 3.44 -5.38 -15.28
CA HIS A 181 3.06 -4.23 -14.43
C HIS A 181 1.59 -3.87 -14.62
N TRP A 182 1.17 -3.76 -15.88
CA TRP A 182 -0.21 -3.44 -16.21
C TRP A 182 -1.18 -4.52 -15.73
N MET A 183 -0.83 -5.79 -15.91
CA MET A 183 -1.66 -6.90 -15.43
C MET A 183 -1.75 -6.94 -13.91
N TRP A 184 -0.65 -6.69 -13.20
CA TRP A 184 -0.65 -6.57 -11.75
C TRP A 184 -1.56 -5.42 -11.28
N VAL A 185 -1.41 -4.22 -11.84
CA VAL A 185 -2.27 -3.06 -11.51
C VAL A 185 -3.74 -3.39 -11.72
N LYS A 186 -4.10 -4.04 -12.83
CA LYS A 186 -5.48 -4.48 -13.08
C LYS A 186 -6.01 -5.42 -11.99
N ARG A 187 -5.20 -6.39 -11.55
CA ARG A 187 -5.61 -7.36 -10.51
C ARG A 187 -5.74 -6.70 -9.15
N VAL A 188 -4.81 -5.81 -8.79
CA VAL A 188 -4.92 -4.98 -7.58
C VAL A 188 -6.21 -4.16 -7.59
N ILE A 189 -6.50 -3.46 -8.68
CA ILE A 189 -7.71 -2.64 -8.81
C ILE A 189 -8.97 -3.52 -8.80
N ALA A 190 -8.95 -4.71 -9.40
CA ALA A 190 -10.08 -5.64 -9.31
C ALA A 190 -10.32 -6.12 -7.86
N LYS A 191 -9.25 -6.28 -7.08
CA LYS A 191 -9.28 -6.63 -5.67
C LYS A 191 -9.54 -5.44 -4.74
N ARG A 192 -9.75 -4.22 -5.25
CA ARG A 192 -10.10 -3.04 -4.44
C ARG A 192 -11.32 -3.24 -3.53
N ARG A 193 -12.20 -4.19 -3.86
CA ARG A 193 -13.37 -4.54 -3.03
C ARG A 193 -12.97 -5.18 -1.70
N ILE A 194 -11.78 -5.75 -1.61
CA ILE A 194 -11.25 -6.39 -0.40
C ILE A 194 -10.82 -5.33 0.61
N LEU A 195 -10.22 -4.23 0.13
CA LEU A 195 -9.78 -3.09 0.94
C LEU A 195 -10.08 -1.76 0.25
N PRO A 196 -11.35 -1.36 0.10
CA PRO A 196 -11.69 -0.07 -0.50
C PRO A 196 -11.09 1.10 0.28
N GLU A 197 -10.77 0.90 1.56
CA GLU A 197 -10.08 1.82 2.46
C GLU A 197 -8.78 2.34 1.89
N LEU A 198 -7.94 1.45 1.33
CA LEU A 198 -6.66 1.82 0.73
C LEU A 198 -6.80 2.82 -0.42
N PHE A 199 -7.97 2.86 -1.04
CA PHE A 199 -8.28 3.70 -2.20
C PHE A 199 -9.23 4.87 -1.87
N GLN A 200 -9.50 5.14 -0.60
CA GLN A 200 -10.36 6.24 -0.15
C GLN A 200 -9.63 7.22 0.77
N LEU A 201 -8.34 7.03 0.97
CA LEU A 201 -7.54 7.89 1.83
C LEU A 201 -7.23 9.21 1.10
N ASP A 202 -8.00 10.24 1.42
CA ASP A 202 -7.63 11.62 1.13
C ASP A 202 -6.95 12.21 2.36
N PHE A 203 -5.62 12.24 2.37
CA PHE A 203 -4.89 12.74 3.54
C PHE A 203 -4.78 14.26 3.59
N GLY A 204 -5.19 15.01 2.55
CA GLY A 204 -5.06 16.48 2.49
C GLY A 204 -3.65 17.06 2.74
N ARG A 205 -2.66 16.21 3.05
CA ARG A 205 -1.30 16.52 3.48
C ARG A 205 -0.34 15.60 2.73
N PRO A 206 0.86 16.11 2.35
CA PRO A 206 1.89 15.29 1.74
C PRO A 206 2.29 14.19 2.71
N LEU A 207 2.08 12.94 2.30
CA LEU A 207 2.39 11.80 3.12
C LEU A 207 3.88 11.53 3.18
N ARG A 208 4.27 10.88 4.27
CA ARG A 208 5.64 10.47 4.48
C ARG A 208 5.96 9.29 3.55
N PRO A 209 7.17 9.22 2.96
CA PRO A 209 7.59 8.11 2.10
C PRO A 209 7.39 6.72 2.72
N GLN A 210 7.48 6.61 4.05
CA GLN A 210 7.24 5.37 4.78
C GLN A 210 5.83 4.82 4.53
N LEU A 211 4.80 5.68 4.54
CA LEU A 211 3.42 5.23 4.33
C LEU A 211 3.21 4.70 2.91
N ALA A 212 3.87 5.31 1.91
CA ALA A 212 3.82 4.83 0.53
C ALA A 212 4.43 3.43 0.39
N ALA A 213 5.59 3.18 1.01
CA ALA A 213 6.24 1.88 1.03
C ALA A 213 5.37 0.84 1.75
N SER A 214 4.86 1.20 2.92
CA SER A 214 3.89 0.42 3.69
C SER A 214 2.64 0.01 2.90
N GLN A 215 2.00 0.96 2.20
CA GLN A 215 0.86 0.64 1.34
C GLN A 215 1.25 -0.23 0.14
N ALA A 216 2.43 0.00 -0.43
CA ALA A 216 2.97 -0.85 -1.49
C ALA A 216 3.13 -2.30 -1.00
N SER A 217 3.68 -2.52 0.20
CA SER A 217 3.81 -3.85 0.82
C SER A 217 2.43 -4.50 1.03
N VAL A 218 1.43 -3.75 1.53
CA VAL A 218 0.06 -4.26 1.69
C VAL A 218 -0.57 -4.66 0.35
N LEU A 219 -0.41 -3.85 -0.70
CA LEU A 219 -0.92 -4.20 -2.03
C LEU A 219 -0.19 -5.41 -2.62
N CYS A 220 1.12 -5.54 -2.37
CA CYS A 220 1.89 -6.72 -2.77
C CYS A 220 1.47 -7.97 -2.00
N ALA A 221 1.02 -7.85 -0.75
CA ALA A 221 0.43 -8.96 -0.02
C ALA A 221 -0.91 -9.38 -0.65
N ILE A 222 -1.80 -8.44 -0.94
CA ILE A 222 -3.10 -8.74 -1.58
C ILE A 222 -2.92 -9.39 -2.96
N GLU A 223 -1.94 -8.90 -3.72
CA GLU A 223 -1.63 -9.35 -5.06
C GLU A 223 -0.11 -9.28 -5.25
N PRO A 224 0.59 -10.43 -5.25
CA PRO A 224 2.04 -10.47 -5.41
C PRO A 224 2.50 -9.66 -6.62
N SER A 225 3.37 -8.68 -6.36
CA SER A 225 4.00 -7.90 -7.42
C SER A 225 5.07 -8.76 -8.09
N PRO A 226 5.12 -8.80 -9.43
CA PRO A 226 6.24 -9.45 -10.13
C PRO A 226 7.60 -8.76 -9.90
N PHE A 227 7.61 -7.59 -9.25
CA PHE A 227 8.75 -6.67 -9.23
C PHE A 227 9.17 -6.27 -7.82
N MET A 228 8.25 -6.41 -6.86
CA MET A 228 8.52 -6.21 -5.45
C MET A 228 8.24 -7.54 -4.76
N GLN A 229 9.31 -8.20 -4.34
CA GLN A 229 9.16 -9.33 -3.43
C GLN A 229 8.82 -8.73 -2.07
N ALA A 230 7.66 -9.11 -1.52
CA ALA A 230 7.40 -8.84 -0.12
C ALA A 230 8.55 -9.49 0.67
N THR A 231 9.31 -8.66 1.38
CA THR A 231 10.46 -9.12 2.18
C THR A 231 10.01 -10.01 3.33
N MET A 232 8.73 -9.88 3.72
CA MET A 232 8.11 -10.69 4.74
C MET A 232 6.62 -10.93 4.46
N PRO A 233 6.06 -12.10 4.87
CA PRO A 233 4.63 -12.33 4.83
C PRO A 233 3.91 -11.32 5.73
N LEU A 234 2.81 -10.74 5.25
CA LEU A 234 2.00 -9.77 5.98
C LEU A 234 0.66 -10.36 6.37
N THR A 235 0.19 -10.00 7.57
CA THR A 235 -1.20 -10.18 8.00
C THR A 235 -1.91 -8.85 7.93
N VAL A 236 -3.05 -8.81 7.25
CA VAL A 236 -3.90 -7.62 7.14
C VAL A 236 -5.23 -7.90 7.84
N LEU A 237 -5.54 -7.10 8.87
CA LEU A 237 -6.81 -7.15 9.58
C LEU A 237 -7.63 -5.93 9.18
N SER A 238 -8.73 -6.13 8.43
CA SER A 238 -9.62 -5.05 8.01
C SER A 238 -10.98 -5.10 8.71
N TRP A 239 -11.65 -3.95 8.78
CA TRP A 239 -12.98 -3.83 9.36
C TRP A 239 -13.82 -2.76 8.66
N HIS A 240 -15.12 -3.02 8.63
CA HIS A 240 -16.16 -2.06 8.27
C HIS A 240 -17.23 -2.06 9.36
N LEU A 241 -17.41 -0.92 10.01
CA LEU A 241 -18.35 -0.74 11.10
C LEU A 241 -19.37 0.32 10.71
N ARG A 242 -20.65 -0.03 10.74
CA ARG A 242 -21.73 0.94 10.65
C ARG A 242 -22.03 1.46 12.06
N SER A 243 -21.93 2.76 12.26
CA SER A 243 -22.39 3.44 13.46
C SER A 243 -23.91 3.62 13.36
N ASP A 244 -24.64 3.29 14.42
CA ASP A 244 -26.09 3.49 14.47
C ASP A 244 -26.48 4.96 14.77
N GLY A 245 -25.53 5.90 14.70
CA GLY A 245 -25.76 7.33 14.93
C GLY A 245 -25.93 7.71 16.40
N HIS A 246 -26.21 6.74 17.28
CA HIS A 246 -26.20 6.94 18.73
C HIS A 246 -24.77 6.87 19.26
N ALA A 247 -24.11 8.03 19.37
CA ALA A 247 -22.90 8.13 20.15
C ALA A 247 -23.24 7.71 21.59
N VAL A 248 -22.71 6.57 22.04
CA VAL A 248 -22.76 6.15 23.45
C VAL A 248 -21.79 7.06 24.21
N ALA A 249 -22.19 8.32 24.38
CA ALA A 249 -21.43 9.35 25.06
C ALA A 249 -21.64 9.19 26.56
N GLY A 250 -20.73 8.45 27.18
CA GLY A 250 -20.51 8.49 28.62
C GLY A 250 -19.02 8.37 28.85
N GLU A 251 -18.39 9.40 29.42
CA GLU A 251 -16.93 9.50 29.61
C GLU A 251 -16.34 8.30 30.39
N GLY A 252 -17.14 7.63 31.25
CA GLY A 252 -16.72 6.40 31.93
C GLY A 252 -16.70 5.14 31.05
N GLY A 253 -17.48 5.12 29.97
CA GLY A 253 -17.67 3.95 29.12
C GLY A 253 -16.51 3.65 28.18
N GLU A 254 -15.74 4.67 27.78
CA GLU A 254 -14.67 4.53 26.79
C GLU A 254 -13.42 3.89 27.39
N ARG A 255 -12.97 4.38 28.56
CA ARG A 255 -11.85 3.77 29.29
C ARG A 255 -12.17 2.33 29.71
N ALA A 256 -13.39 2.08 30.16
CA ALA A 256 -13.86 0.74 30.48
C ALA A 256 -13.84 -0.19 29.26
N ARG A 257 -14.26 0.31 28.08
CA ARG A 257 -14.23 -0.43 26.80
C ARG A 257 -12.80 -0.77 26.38
N LEU A 258 -11.88 0.19 26.40
CA LEU A 258 -10.47 -0.03 26.09
C LEU A 258 -9.91 -1.13 26.99
N THR A 259 -10.17 -1.02 28.29
CA THR A 259 -9.76 -2.02 29.30
C THR A 259 -10.33 -3.40 29.03
N TYR A 260 -11.62 -3.48 28.70
CA TYR A 260 -12.27 -4.73 28.38
C TYR A 260 -11.68 -5.39 27.13
N VAL A 261 -11.50 -4.64 26.04
CA VAL A 261 -10.97 -5.16 24.77
C VAL A 261 -9.53 -5.61 24.91
N TYR A 262 -8.71 -4.81 25.58
CA TYR A 262 -7.33 -5.15 25.89
C TYR A 262 -7.23 -6.47 26.65
N ARG A 263 -7.90 -6.58 27.81
CA ARG A 263 -7.91 -7.80 28.62
C ARG A 263 -8.46 -9.01 27.87
N ALA A 264 -9.48 -8.82 27.02
CA ALA A 264 -10.01 -9.89 26.18
C ALA A 264 -8.99 -10.35 25.13
N THR A 265 -8.21 -9.43 24.57
CA THR A 265 -7.15 -9.74 23.60
C THR A 265 -5.97 -10.43 24.27
N LEU A 266 -5.57 -10.01 25.47
CA LEU A 266 -4.57 -10.71 26.28
C LEU A 266 -4.98 -12.17 26.57
N ARG A 267 -6.21 -12.41 27.01
CA ARG A 267 -6.71 -13.78 27.24
C ARG A 267 -6.75 -14.63 25.98
N LEU A 268 -6.97 -14.01 24.82
CA LEU A 268 -6.94 -14.69 23.53
C LEU A 268 -5.51 -15.12 23.20
N LEU A 269 -4.55 -14.19 23.27
CA LEU A 269 -3.13 -14.46 23.05
C LEU A 269 -2.59 -15.50 24.06
N GLN A 270 -2.84 -15.31 25.35
CA GLN A 270 -2.38 -16.23 26.40
C GLN A 270 -2.86 -17.66 26.17
N ARG A 271 -4.14 -17.87 25.81
CA ARG A 271 -4.66 -19.21 25.50
C ARG A 271 -3.95 -19.83 24.31
N TRP A 272 -3.70 -19.04 23.27
CA TRP A 272 -2.97 -19.49 22.09
C TRP A 272 -1.52 -19.86 22.44
N ILE A 273 -0.80 -19.00 23.16
CA ILE A 273 0.60 -19.24 23.58
C ILE A 273 0.67 -20.51 24.44
N LEU A 274 -0.19 -20.65 25.45
CA LEU A 274 -0.26 -21.86 26.28
C LEU A 274 -0.60 -23.12 25.48
N SER A 275 -1.34 -23.01 24.37
CA SER A 275 -1.64 -24.13 23.50
C SER A 275 -0.47 -24.50 22.59
N ALA A 276 0.30 -23.51 22.11
CA ALA A 276 1.50 -23.71 21.31
C ALA A 276 2.67 -24.28 22.14
N CYS A 277 2.83 -23.82 23.39
CA CYS A 277 3.97 -24.18 24.26
C CYS A 277 3.82 -25.53 24.99
N ARG A 278 2.78 -26.33 24.71
CA ARG A 278 2.47 -27.61 25.40
C ARG A 278 3.59 -28.65 25.35
N HIS A 279 4.57 -28.48 24.47
CA HIS A 279 5.71 -29.38 24.32
C HIS A 279 6.94 -28.96 25.16
N SER A 280 6.89 -27.84 25.87
CA SER A 280 7.97 -27.41 26.78
C SER A 280 7.64 -27.79 28.23
N ASN A 281 8.40 -28.73 28.81
CA ASN A 281 8.20 -29.28 30.17
C ASN A 281 8.25 -28.25 31.32
N ALA A 282 8.49 -26.97 31.05
CA ALA A 282 8.56 -25.91 32.06
C ALA A 282 7.23 -25.14 32.27
N ALA A 283 6.10 -25.62 31.75
CA ALA A 283 4.81 -24.91 31.83
C ALA A 283 4.20 -24.83 33.25
N ALA A 284 4.46 -25.81 34.13
CA ALA A 284 3.84 -25.86 35.46
C ALA A 284 4.43 -24.85 36.47
N ALA A 285 5.70 -24.48 36.33
CA ALA A 285 6.37 -23.49 37.22
C ALA A 285 6.13 -22.02 36.79
N ARG A 286 5.59 -21.79 35.59
CA ARG A 286 5.52 -20.44 34.97
C ARG A 286 4.21 -19.69 35.19
N GLY A 287 3.19 -20.32 35.79
CA GLY A 287 1.88 -19.67 36.05
C GLY A 287 1.96 -18.37 36.88
N THR A 288 3.01 -18.20 37.68
CA THR A 288 3.30 -17.00 38.47
C THR A 288 3.89 -15.84 37.66
N CYS A 289 4.57 -16.08 36.54
CA CYS A 289 5.18 -15.01 35.73
C CYS A 289 4.14 -14.22 34.91
N TRP A 290 3.07 -14.88 34.45
CA TRP A 290 2.00 -14.24 33.68
C TRP A 290 1.06 -13.39 34.55
N THR A 291 0.93 -13.73 35.83
CA THR A 291 -0.09 -13.18 36.74
C THR A 291 0.51 -12.32 37.86
N GLY A 292 1.77 -12.59 38.22
CA GLY A 292 2.49 -11.94 39.30
C GLY A 292 3.18 -10.67 38.83
N ALA A 293 3.13 -9.65 39.68
CA ALA A 293 3.88 -8.40 39.59
C ALA A 293 5.39 -8.61 39.79
N GLY A 294 5.97 -9.62 39.14
CA GLY A 294 7.41 -9.70 38.96
C GLY A 294 7.80 -8.44 38.20
N ARG A 295 8.44 -7.51 38.91
CA ARG A 295 8.89 -6.24 38.33
C ARG A 295 9.75 -6.59 37.11
N LEU A 296 9.24 -6.34 35.91
CA LEU A 296 10.11 -5.81 34.87
C LEU A 296 10.60 -4.49 35.46
N GLY A 297 11.71 -4.53 36.19
CA GLY A 297 12.39 -3.31 36.59
C GLY A 297 12.67 -2.50 35.32
N HIS A 298 13.06 -1.24 35.45
CA HIS A 298 13.56 -0.47 34.31
C HIS A 298 14.80 -1.09 33.60
N GLY A 299 15.20 -2.32 33.94
CA GLY A 299 16.25 -3.10 33.31
C GLY A 299 15.73 -3.97 32.17
N ASP A 300 16.68 -4.57 31.46
CA ASP A 300 16.46 -5.36 30.26
C ASP A 300 15.56 -6.57 30.51
N LEU A 301 14.72 -6.89 29.53
CA LEU A 301 13.89 -8.09 29.54
C LEU A 301 14.78 -9.27 29.14
N ASP A 302 15.17 -10.09 30.13
CA ASP A 302 15.88 -11.34 29.90
C ASP A 302 14.93 -12.33 29.22
N CYS A 303 15.09 -12.49 27.91
CA CYS A 303 14.28 -13.37 27.10
C CYS A 303 14.78 -14.82 27.14
N GLY A 304 15.94 -15.10 27.75
CA GLY A 304 16.58 -16.41 27.69
C GLY A 304 15.77 -17.54 28.32
N GLN A 305 14.82 -17.23 29.21
CA GLN A 305 13.97 -18.21 29.91
C GLN A 305 12.56 -18.36 29.32
N PHE A 306 12.22 -17.55 28.32
CA PHE A 306 10.88 -17.45 27.76
C PHE A 306 10.92 -17.71 26.25
N SER A 307 9.83 -18.27 25.74
CA SER A 307 9.63 -18.34 24.29
C SER A 307 9.48 -16.93 23.70
N GLN A 308 9.72 -16.79 22.40
CA GLN A 308 9.54 -15.53 21.69
C GLN A 308 8.09 -15.02 21.81
N GLU A 309 7.13 -15.94 21.79
CA GLU A 309 5.70 -15.66 21.97
C GLU A 309 5.39 -15.08 23.36
N GLU A 310 6.03 -15.61 24.41
CA GLU A 310 5.94 -15.15 25.79
C GLU A 310 6.54 -13.77 25.97
N CYS A 311 7.73 -13.54 25.43
CA CYS A 311 8.39 -12.24 25.47
C CYS A 311 7.56 -11.17 24.74
N ALA A 312 7.03 -11.48 23.55
CA ALA A 312 6.17 -10.56 22.81
C ALA A 312 4.90 -10.18 23.61
N TYR A 313 4.34 -11.15 24.34
CA TYR A 313 3.20 -10.92 25.22
C TYR A 313 3.55 -10.00 26.39
N MET A 314 4.70 -10.22 27.02
CA MET A 314 5.20 -9.35 28.10
C MET A 314 5.48 -7.93 27.60
N LEU A 315 6.01 -7.78 26.38
CA LEU A 315 6.25 -6.48 25.75
C LEU A 315 4.95 -5.73 25.43
N LEU A 316 3.92 -6.42 24.93
CA LEU A 316 2.59 -5.82 24.76
C LEU A 316 2.06 -5.29 26.10
N ARG A 317 2.20 -6.08 27.17
CA ARG A 317 1.75 -5.66 28.50
C ARG A 317 2.52 -4.47 29.02
N TYR A 318 3.85 -4.50 28.91
CA TYR A 318 4.72 -3.39 29.26
C TYR A 318 4.34 -2.09 28.52
N ALA A 319 4.00 -2.18 27.23
CA ALA A 319 3.63 -1.01 26.42
C ALA A 319 2.25 -0.43 26.79
N VAL A 320 1.33 -1.22 27.32
CA VAL A 320 -0.06 -0.79 27.57
C VAL A 320 -0.34 -0.51 29.06
N GLU A 321 0.32 -1.25 29.95
CA GLU A 321 0.20 -1.14 31.41
C GLU A 321 1.31 -0.21 31.92
N ARG A 322 0.96 1.02 32.30
CA ARG A 322 1.87 2.12 32.73
C ARG A 322 2.92 1.69 33.78
N ASP A 323 2.51 0.79 34.65
CA ASP A 323 3.29 0.14 35.68
C ASP A 323 2.60 -1.20 35.94
N TYR A 324 3.31 -2.33 35.89
CA TYR A 324 2.71 -3.68 36.02
C TYR A 324 1.90 -3.84 37.34
N GLN A 325 2.13 -2.93 38.29
CA GLN A 325 1.51 -2.88 39.61
C GLN A 325 0.08 -2.32 39.61
N ASP A 326 -0.23 -1.29 38.83
CA ASP A 326 -1.52 -0.59 38.92
C ASP A 326 -2.60 -1.20 38.00
N ARG A 327 -2.21 -2.08 37.06
CA ARG A 327 -3.10 -2.72 36.06
C ARG A 327 -4.02 -1.74 35.32
N SER A 328 -3.71 -0.45 35.38
CA SER A 328 -4.45 0.65 34.77
C SER A 328 -3.85 0.91 33.39
N ILE A 329 -4.70 0.95 32.37
CA ILE A 329 -4.24 1.25 31.01
C ILE A 329 -3.82 2.71 30.94
N HIS A 330 -2.68 2.95 30.29
CA HIS A 330 -2.20 4.30 30.00
C HIS A 330 -3.32 5.11 29.33
N SER A 331 -3.72 6.25 29.90
CA SER A 331 -4.76 7.10 29.30
C SER A 331 -4.34 7.60 27.92
N ASP A 332 -3.04 7.63 27.67
CA ASP A 332 -2.37 8.11 26.47
C ASP A 332 -1.48 6.98 25.91
N VAL A 333 -2.06 5.83 25.55
CA VAL A 333 -1.30 4.68 24.98
C VAL A 333 -0.42 5.11 23.79
N THR A 334 -0.80 6.21 23.13
CA THR A 334 -0.01 6.91 22.11
C THR A 334 1.37 7.36 22.57
N SER A 335 1.55 7.79 23.83
CA SER A 335 2.88 8.10 24.41
C SER A 335 3.59 6.92 25.06
N ALA A 336 2.86 5.85 25.40
CA ALA A 336 3.41 4.63 25.99
C ALA A 336 3.99 3.64 24.96
N MET A 337 3.96 3.96 23.67
CA MET A 337 4.66 3.21 22.63
C MET A 337 6.07 3.77 22.42
N PRO A 338 7.13 3.27 23.12
CA PRO A 338 8.52 3.64 22.80
C PRO A 338 8.95 3.23 21.38
N TRP A 339 8.11 2.45 20.70
CA TRP A 339 8.33 1.78 19.43
C TRP A 339 8.06 2.65 18.21
N SER A 340 7.68 3.91 18.35
CA SER A 340 7.98 4.98 17.37
C SER A 340 7.75 4.70 15.86
N GLY A 341 6.80 3.84 15.52
CA GLY A 341 6.25 3.67 14.16
C GLY A 341 4.72 3.81 14.11
N PHE A 342 4.06 3.75 15.26
CA PHE A 342 2.61 3.88 15.38
C PHE A 342 2.17 5.34 15.16
N TYR A 343 1.82 5.66 13.91
CA TYR A 343 1.02 6.85 13.62
C TYR A 343 -0.46 6.51 13.79
N LEU A 344 -0.95 6.56 15.03
CA LEU A 344 -2.37 6.79 15.26
C LEU A 344 -2.63 8.24 14.85
N ALA A 345 -3.08 8.45 13.61
CA ALA A 345 -3.43 9.76 13.12
C ALA A 345 -4.51 10.36 14.04
N GLU A 346 -4.12 11.38 14.81
CA GLU A 346 -4.93 12.41 15.46
C GLU A 346 -6.09 11.96 16.41
N HIS A 347 -6.28 10.66 16.68
CA HIS A 347 -7.37 10.15 17.52
C HIS A 347 -6.90 9.35 18.74
N SER A 348 -7.56 9.56 19.88
CA SER A 348 -7.34 8.78 21.08
C SER A 348 -7.77 7.33 20.83
N LEU A 349 -7.04 6.35 21.37
CA LEU A 349 -7.51 4.95 21.33
C LEU A 349 -8.93 4.79 21.92
N GLN A 350 -9.33 5.68 22.80
CA GLN A 350 -10.63 5.69 23.45
C GLN A 350 -11.79 5.87 22.44
N ASP A 351 -11.52 6.53 21.31
CA ASP A 351 -12.50 6.78 20.25
C ASP A 351 -12.81 5.54 19.40
N TYR A 352 -11.97 4.51 19.48
CA TYR A 352 -12.08 3.33 18.65
C TYR A 352 -13.10 2.32 19.18
N PRO A 353 -13.93 1.75 18.30
CA PRO A 353 -14.77 0.62 18.65
C PRO A 353 -13.96 -0.63 19.05
N ARG A 354 -14.65 -1.64 19.57
CA ARG A 354 -14.02 -2.87 20.10
C ARG A 354 -13.16 -3.60 19.07
N LEU A 355 -13.63 -3.68 17.83
CA LEU A 355 -12.96 -4.46 16.78
C LEU A 355 -11.62 -3.80 16.36
N PRO A 356 -11.55 -2.51 15.98
CA PRO A 356 -10.28 -1.83 15.69
C PRO A 356 -9.27 -1.90 16.83
N LEU A 357 -9.72 -1.71 18.08
CA LEU A 357 -8.86 -1.82 19.26
C LEU A 357 -8.20 -3.19 19.36
N ARG A 358 -8.95 -4.28 19.13
CA ARG A 358 -8.36 -5.62 19.10
C ARG A 358 -7.33 -5.74 17.98
N ALA A 359 -7.61 -5.20 16.79
CA ALA A 359 -6.69 -5.24 15.67
C ALA A 359 -5.35 -4.58 16.03
N ILE A 360 -5.43 -3.39 16.64
CA ILE A 360 -4.29 -2.61 17.11
C ILE A 360 -3.47 -3.42 18.13
N PHE A 361 -4.09 -4.01 19.14
CA PHE A 361 -3.36 -4.80 20.14
C PHE A 361 -2.70 -6.06 19.56
N LEU A 362 -3.34 -6.73 18.60
CA LEU A 362 -2.73 -7.86 17.90
C LEU A 362 -1.53 -7.41 17.05
N ALA A 363 -1.64 -6.24 16.42
CA ALA A 363 -0.55 -5.67 15.63
C ALA A 363 0.65 -5.26 16.51
N MET A 364 0.39 -4.65 17.68
CA MET A 364 1.41 -4.37 18.69
C MET A 364 2.12 -5.63 19.18
N TYR A 365 1.36 -6.71 19.44
CA TYR A 365 1.92 -8.00 19.80
C TYR A 365 2.84 -8.54 18.70
N ALA A 366 2.39 -8.52 17.45
CA ALA A 366 3.16 -9.01 16.31
C ALA A 366 4.45 -8.19 16.09
N GLU A 367 4.40 -6.87 16.27
CA GLU A 367 5.59 -6.03 16.25
C GLU A 367 6.58 -6.43 17.35
N GLY A 368 6.10 -6.61 18.59
CA GLY A 368 6.87 -7.14 19.71
C GLY A 368 7.56 -8.46 19.38
N TYR A 369 6.80 -9.39 18.79
CA TYR A 369 7.29 -10.69 18.35
C TYR A 369 8.45 -10.58 17.37
N LEU A 370 8.32 -9.75 16.34
CA LEU A 370 9.34 -9.62 15.29
C LEU A 370 10.62 -8.98 15.80
N ARG A 371 10.53 -7.98 16.69
CA ARG A 371 11.73 -7.35 17.28
C ARG A 371 12.54 -8.31 18.15
N LEU A 372 11.92 -9.39 18.62
CA LEU A 372 12.58 -10.44 19.38
C LEU A 372 13.22 -11.51 18.49
N GLN A 373 12.94 -11.52 17.18
CA GLN A 373 13.46 -12.56 16.28
C GLN A 373 14.99 -12.51 16.23
N GLY A 374 15.63 -13.61 16.68
CA GLY A 374 17.09 -13.73 16.73
C GLY A 374 17.76 -13.02 17.91
N ARG A 375 17.01 -12.64 18.96
CA ARG A 375 17.55 -11.94 20.14
C ARG A 375 17.26 -12.68 21.45
N ASN A 376 18.25 -12.70 22.34
CA ASN A 376 18.15 -13.29 23.68
C ASN A 376 17.88 -12.26 24.79
N THR A 377 18.06 -10.97 24.50
CA THR A 377 17.84 -9.87 25.43
C THR A 377 17.21 -8.70 24.68
N PHE A 378 16.25 -8.01 25.30
CA PHE A 378 15.61 -6.83 24.72
C PHE A 378 15.64 -5.67 25.73
N SER A 379 16.19 -4.53 25.30
CA SER A 379 16.26 -3.31 26.09
C SER A 379 15.32 -2.24 25.52
N PRO A 380 14.20 -1.92 26.19
CA PRO A 380 13.25 -0.91 25.71
C PRO A 380 13.83 0.51 25.63
N SER A 381 14.91 0.79 26.37
CA SER A 381 15.53 2.12 26.50
C SER A 381 16.66 2.39 25.50
N LEU A 382 17.28 1.34 24.95
CA LEU A 382 18.45 1.43 24.05
C LEU A 382 18.09 1.30 22.57
N GLU A 383 16.93 0.74 22.23
CA GLU A 383 16.51 0.63 20.84
C GLU A 383 15.83 1.91 20.35
N GLY A 384 16.66 2.80 19.80
CA GLY A 384 16.18 3.83 18.90
C GLY A 384 15.28 3.22 17.80
N VAL A 385 14.27 3.99 17.43
CA VAL A 385 13.26 3.74 16.39
C VAL A 385 13.84 3.05 15.15
N ARG A 386 13.89 1.72 15.11
CA ARG A 386 14.02 1.03 13.82
C ARG A 386 12.64 1.08 13.17
N ASN A 387 12.50 1.97 12.20
CA ASN A 387 11.33 2.08 11.30
C ASN A 387 11.20 0.88 10.35
N ASP A 388 11.83 -0.26 10.66
CA ASP A 388 11.85 -1.44 9.82
C ASP A 388 10.55 -2.26 9.97
N ALA A 389 9.77 -2.01 11.04
CA ALA A 389 8.47 -2.66 11.25
C ALA A 389 7.41 -2.01 10.35
N GLU A 390 6.98 -2.74 9.32
CA GLU A 390 5.91 -2.40 8.35
C GLU A 390 4.50 -2.39 8.97
N LEU A 391 4.35 -1.84 10.17
CA LEU A 391 3.04 -1.71 10.78
C LEU A 391 2.31 -0.52 10.17
N VAL A 392 1.16 -0.78 9.56
CA VAL A 392 0.36 0.24 8.87
C VAL A 392 -1.01 0.23 9.48
N LEU A 393 -1.38 1.31 10.16
CA LEU A 393 -2.74 1.53 10.60
C LEU A 393 -3.35 2.62 9.73
N CYS A 394 -4.46 2.30 9.07
CA CYS A 394 -5.21 3.24 8.27
C CYS A 394 -6.67 3.17 8.69
N THR A 395 -7.25 4.31 9.03
CA THR A 395 -8.62 4.39 9.52
C THR A 395 -9.30 5.58 8.87
N GLY A 396 -10.57 5.44 8.55
CA GLY A 396 -11.35 6.50 7.93
C GLY A 396 -12.82 6.42 8.33
N HIS A 397 -13.56 7.47 8.01
CA HIS A 397 -15.01 7.50 8.18
C HIS A 397 -15.68 8.12 6.95
N ALA A 398 -16.80 7.55 6.54
CA ALA A 398 -17.67 8.08 5.49
C ALA A 398 -19.12 8.05 6.01
N GLY A 399 -19.62 9.22 6.42
CA GLY A 399 -20.90 9.34 7.11
C GLY A 399 -20.92 8.51 8.39
N LEU A 400 -21.83 7.54 8.47
CA LEU A 400 -21.97 6.63 9.61
C LEU A 400 -21.05 5.40 9.54
N VAL A 401 -20.33 5.19 8.43
CA VAL A 401 -19.46 4.02 8.28
C VAL A 401 -18.04 4.39 8.72
N ARG A 402 -17.54 3.70 9.74
CA ARG A 402 -16.12 3.72 10.12
C ARG A 402 -15.44 2.50 9.52
N TRP A 403 -14.30 2.72 8.90
CA TRP A 403 -13.54 1.65 8.25
C TRP A 403 -12.07 1.76 8.61
N GLY A 404 -11.34 0.69 8.34
CA GLY A 404 -9.90 0.70 8.52
C GLY A 404 -9.29 -0.66 8.35
N PHE A 405 -7.96 -0.67 8.33
CA PHE A 405 -7.18 -1.87 8.42
C PHE A 405 -5.93 -1.61 9.23
N VAL A 406 -5.39 -2.69 9.80
CA VAL A 406 -4.01 -2.74 10.27
C VAL A 406 -3.28 -3.85 9.53
N SER A 407 -2.08 -3.56 9.03
CA SER A 407 -1.16 -4.59 8.56
C SER A 407 0.04 -4.69 9.47
N PHE A 408 0.54 -5.91 9.65
CA PHE A 408 1.74 -6.20 10.41
C PHE A 408 2.31 -7.53 9.91
N PRO A 409 3.59 -7.83 10.17
CA PRO A 409 4.15 -9.06 9.64
C PRO A 409 3.62 -10.31 10.30
N HIS A 410 3.56 -11.39 9.53
CA HIS A 410 2.81 -12.58 9.89
C HIS A 410 3.43 -13.32 11.08
N VAL A 411 2.60 -13.62 12.07
CA VAL A 411 2.94 -14.48 13.21
C VAL A 411 2.16 -15.79 13.06
N SER A 412 2.88 -16.89 12.86
CA SER A 412 2.29 -18.20 12.58
C SER A 412 1.35 -18.64 13.70
N GLY A 413 0.12 -19.02 13.35
CA GLY A 413 -0.88 -19.50 14.30
C GLY A 413 -1.54 -18.42 15.19
N MET A 414 -1.11 -17.15 15.11
CA MET A 414 -1.65 -16.08 15.95
C MET A 414 -3.17 -15.93 15.75
N PRO A 415 -3.97 -15.80 16.82
CA PRO A 415 -5.42 -15.75 16.73
C PRO A 415 -5.91 -14.40 16.19
N THR A 416 -6.34 -14.39 14.94
CA THR A 416 -6.83 -13.18 14.23
C THR A 416 -8.35 -13.11 14.09
N LEU A 417 -9.13 -13.98 14.75
CA LEU A 417 -10.59 -13.88 14.71
C LEU A 417 -11.10 -12.67 15.54
N PRO A 418 -12.14 -11.97 15.08
CA PRO A 418 -13.05 -12.32 13.97
C PRO A 418 -12.69 -11.65 12.63
N PHE A 419 -11.45 -11.18 12.46
CA PHE A 419 -11.07 -10.51 11.21
C PHE A 419 -11.04 -11.50 10.05
N HIS A 420 -11.39 -11.02 8.85
CA HIS A 420 -11.15 -11.79 7.63
C HIS A 420 -9.66 -11.87 7.39
N ARG A 421 -9.10 -13.07 7.45
CA ARG A 421 -7.70 -13.32 7.16
C ARG A 421 -7.52 -13.35 5.64
N VAL A 422 -6.78 -12.37 5.11
CA VAL A 422 -6.25 -12.44 3.75
C VAL A 422 -4.85 -13.01 3.88
N ASP A 423 -4.74 -14.34 3.79
CA ASP A 423 -3.43 -14.99 3.75
C ASP A 423 -2.80 -14.80 2.38
N ALA A 424 -1.83 -13.91 2.34
CA ALA A 424 -0.97 -13.65 1.22
C ALA A 424 0.24 -14.61 1.24
N THR A 425 0.01 -15.92 1.23
CA THR A 425 1.13 -16.87 1.06
C THR A 425 1.43 -17.02 -0.43
N VAL A 426 2.73 -17.07 -0.75
CA VAL A 426 3.25 -17.12 -2.13
C VAL A 426 2.77 -18.37 -2.90
N ASP A 427 2.33 -19.41 -2.18
CA ASP A 427 1.75 -20.63 -2.74
C ASP A 427 0.26 -20.79 -2.40
N SER A 428 -0.64 -20.28 -3.27
CA SER A 428 -1.94 -20.94 -3.52
C SER A 428 -2.66 -20.32 -4.72
N ALA A 429 -2.84 -21.14 -5.76
CA ALA A 429 -3.95 -21.00 -6.68
C ALA A 429 -5.28 -21.13 -5.91
N LEU A 430 -6.27 -20.32 -6.28
CA LEU A 430 -7.65 -20.29 -5.75
C LEU A 430 -7.85 -19.67 -4.36
N PHE A 431 -7.98 -18.34 -4.35
CA PHE A 431 -8.80 -17.66 -3.35
C PHE A 431 -10.28 -18.00 -3.59
N GLN A 432 -10.84 -18.92 -2.82
CA GLN A 432 -12.29 -18.91 -2.57
C GLN A 432 -12.55 -18.00 -1.37
N LEU A 433 -13.02 -16.79 -1.65
CA LEU A 433 -13.61 -15.91 -0.66
C LEU A 433 -14.92 -16.53 -0.18
N THR A 434 -14.90 -17.27 0.93
CA THR A 434 -16.13 -17.61 1.64
C THR A 434 -16.61 -16.37 2.37
N ILE A 435 -17.46 -15.59 1.70
CA ILE A 435 -18.25 -14.54 2.36
C ILE A 435 -19.21 -15.30 3.30
N PRO A 436 -19.12 -15.17 4.63
CA PRO A 436 -20.13 -15.76 5.48
C PRO A 436 -21.49 -15.15 5.10
N PRO A 437 -22.55 -15.96 4.94
CA PRO A 437 -23.87 -15.43 4.67
C PRO A 437 -24.19 -14.38 5.73
N ARG A 438 -24.66 -13.20 5.31
CA ARG A 438 -25.13 -12.16 6.22
C ARG A 438 -26.12 -12.80 7.19
N LEU A 439 -25.73 -12.92 8.47
CA LEU A 439 -26.69 -13.17 9.54
C LEU A 439 -27.54 -11.90 9.67
N ILE A 440 -28.60 -11.84 8.87
CA ILE A 440 -29.69 -10.89 9.09
C ILE A 440 -30.36 -11.35 10.39
N PRO A 441 -30.41 -10.53 11.45
CA PRO A 441 -31.20 -10.86 12.62
C PRO A 441 -32.67 -10.88 12.17
N THR A 442 -33.27 -12.06 12.08
CA THR A 442 -34.72 -12.17 11.91
C THR A 442 -35.37 -11.68 13.19
N ARG A 443 -35.85 -10.44 13.16
CA ARG A 443 -36.73 -9.90 14.20
C ARG A 443 -38.07 -10.63 14.06
N ASN A 444 -38.34 -11.56 14.97
CA ASN A 444 -39.60 -12.30 15.02
C ASN A 444 -40.79 -11.33 14.94
N GLY A 445 -41.77 -11.65 14.09
CA GLY A 445 -43.09 -11.04 14.15
C GLY A 445 -43.88 -11.08 12.85
N THR A 446 -44.22 -12.29 12.39
CA THR A 446 -45.48 -12.72 11.75
C THR A 446 -45.29 -13.56 10.49
N ARG A 447 -45.88 -14.76 10.55
CA ARG A 447 -46.07 -15.70 9.45
C ARG A 447 -46.84 -15.02 8.31
N ARG A 448 -46.27 -15.06 7.11
CA ARG A 448 -47.03 -15.36 5.90
C ARG A 448 -46.10 -16.03 4.89
N GLU A 449 -46.43 -17.28 4.58
CA GLU A 449 -45.84 -18.03 3.48
C GLU A 449 -46.19 -17.34 2.17
N GLU A 450 -45.20 -17.02 1.34
CA GLU A 450 -45.38 -16.88 -0.10
C GLU A 450 -44.12 -17.41 -0.79
N ARG A 451 -44.35 -18.45 -1.59
CA ARG A 451 -43.41 -19.00 -2.57
C ARG A 451 -42.92 -17.89 -3.49
N LEU A 452 -41.64 -17.92 -3.84
CA LEU A 452 -41.19 -17.56 -5.18
C LEU A 452 -39.89 -18.31 -5.50
N ASP A 453 -40.05 -19.25 -6.43
CA ASP A 453 -39.02 -19.90 -7.21
C ASP A 453 -38.17 -18.87 -7.95
N GLN A 454 -36.85 -19.07 -7.99
CA GLN A 454 -35.98 -18.99 -9.18
C GLN A 454 -34.50 -18.95 -8.76
N GLU A 455 -33.90 -20.13 -8.60
CA GLU A 455 -32.44 -20.27 -8.70
C GLU A 455 -32.06 -20.39 -10.18
N SER A 456 -31.35 -19.39 -10.70
CA SER A 456 -30.67 -19.47 -11.99
C SER A 456 -29.24 -19.98 -11.75
N THR A 457 -29.06 -21.29 -11.80
CA THR A 457 -27.74 -21.92 -11.79
C THR A 457 -27.12 -21.80 -13.18
N VAL A 458 -26.14 -20.91 -13.35
CA VAL A 458 -25.28 -20.88 -14.55
C VAL A 458 -24.12 -21.86 -14.31
N VAL A 459 -24.24 -23.06 -14.87
CA VAL A 459 -23.16 -24.04 -14.97
C VAL A 459 -22.28 -23.64 -16.15
N LEU A 460 -21.06 -23.16 -15.88
CA LEU A 460 -20.01 -23.10 -16.90
C LEU A 460 -19.33 -24.47 -16.96
N GLY A 461 -19.75 -25.27 -17.93
CA GLY A 461 -19.15 -26.57 -18.24
C GLY A 461 -17.71 -26.42 -18.71
N ALA A 462 -16.82 -27.22 -18.11
CA ALA A 462 -15.49 -27.48 -18.64
C ALA A 462 -15.62 -28.25 -19.96
N GLY A 463 -15.33 -27.59 -21.08
CA GLY A 463 -15.20 -28.22 -22.38
C GLY A 463 -13.99 -29.14 -22.40
N ALA A 464 -14.25 -30.44 -22.54
CA ALA A 464 -13.25 -31.46 -22.74
C ALA A 464 -12.48 -31.22 -24.04
N VAL A 465 -11.16 -31.40 -23.95
CA VAL A 465 -10.23 -31.49 -25.08
C VAL A 465 -10.54 -32.77 -25.85
N SER A 466 -11.10 -32.65 -27.07
CA SER A 466 -11.09 -33.74 -28.05
C SER A 466 -9.86 -33.56 -28.95
N GLY A 467 -8.94 -34.50 -28.83
CA GLY A 467 -7.84 -34.67 -29.78
C GLY A 467 -8.38 -35.17 -31.13
N HIS A 468 -7.97 -34.53 -32.21
CA HIS A 468 -8.05 -35.10 -33.54
C HIS A 468 -6.66 -35.53 -33.99
N LYS A 469 -6.51 -36.85 -34.12
CA LYS A 469 -5.46 -37.51 -34.88
C LYS A 469 -5.74 -37.34 -36.37
N GLN A 470 -4.66 -37.12 -37.11
CA GLN A 470 -4.31 -37.64 -38.43
C GLN A 470 -5.42 -37.82 -39.49
N HIS A 471 -5.21 -37.18 -40.64
CA HIS A 471 -5.23 -37.93 -41.90
C HIS A 471 -4.14 -37.42 -42.84
N GLU A 472 -3.34 -38.37 -43.31
CA GLU A 472 -2.50 -38.31 -44.49
C GLU A 472 -3.38 -38.09 -45.73
N LEU A 473 -2.99 -37.13 -46.58
CA LEU A 473 -2.68 -37.28 -48.01
C LEU A 473 -2.25 -35.91 -48.58
#